data_AF-A0AAF1AY60-F1
#
_entry.id   AF-A0AAF1AY60-F1
#
_cell.length_a   1.000
_cell.length_b   1.000
_cell.length_c   1.000
_cell.angle_alpha   90.00
_cell.angle_beta   90.00
_cell.angle_gamma   90.00
#
_symmetry.space_group_name_H-M   'P 1'
#
loop_
_entity.id
_entity.type
_entity.pdbx_description
1 polymer ?
#
loop_
_entity_poly.entity_id
_entity_poly.type
_entity_poly.pdbx_seq_one_letter_code
_entity_poly.pdbx_strand_id
1 'polypeptide(L)'
;MKENKLSPCFDVKLVEQPCPIVMKLKRWERKKCKPNSLPILQKMHVKLGDTVKVISGRDKGKIGEVSKIFKHNSSIVVKEINMKTKHMKSREEGEPGQILKVEAPIHSSNVMLYSKQKEVASRVGHKILENGKRVRYLIKTGEIIDSAEEWKRVVKEKEKTEELVAAA
;
A
#
# COMPACT_ATOMS: atom_id res chain seq x y z
N MET A 1 -44.44 52.04 -8.58
CA MET A 1 -44.56 50.60 -8.90
C MET A 1 -43.28 50.18 -9.61
N LYS A 2 -42.35 49.51 -8.92
CA LYS A 2 -41.12 48.96 -9.52
C LYS A 2 -41.10 47.49 -9.16
N GLU A 3 -41.20 46.65 -10.18
CA GLU A 3 -41.27 45.19 -10.09
C GLU A 3 -39.92 44.64 -9.61
N ASN A 4 -39.95 43.87 -8.53
CA ASN A 4 -38.83 43.09 -8.04
C ASN A 4 -38.63 41.88 -8.97
N LYS A 5 -37.61 41.93 -9.83
CA LYS A 5 -37.11 40.74 -10.53
C LYS A 5 -36.28 39.91 -9.55
N LEU A 6 -36.91 38.91 -8.95
CA LEU A 6 -36.20 37.81 -8.28
C LEU A 6 -35.45 37.01 -9.36
N SER A 7 -34.13 36.97 -9.24
CA SER A 7 -33.26 36.11 -10.04
C SER A 7 -33.55 34.63 -9.74
N PRO A 8 -33.52 33.75 -10.75
CA PRO A 8 -33.76 32.33 -10.54
C PRO A 8 -32.61 31.73 -9.72
N CYS A 9 -32.97 30.95 -8.71
CA CYS A 9 -32.05 30.10 -7.97
C CYS A 9 -31.25 29.26 -8.97
N PHE A 10 -29.92 29.36 -8.93
CA PHE A 10 -29.05 28.42 -9.62
C PHE A 10 -29.33 27.02 -9.06
N ASP A 11 -30.04 26.20 -9.85
CA ASP A 11 -30.10 24.76 -9.66
C ASP A 11 -28.69 24.22 -9.83
N VAL A 12 -27.94 24.18 -8.73
CA VAL A 12 -26.73 23.36 -8.64
C VAL A 12 -27.21 21.93 -8.72
N LYS A 13 -27.19 21.37 -9.93
CA LYS A 13 -27.28 19.93 -10.15
C LYS A 13 -26.23 19.31 -9.22
N LEU A 14 -26.71 18.74 -8.11
CA LEU A 14 -25.95 17.76 -7.36
C LEU A 14 -25.66 16.66 -8.38
N VAL A 15 -24.45 16.69 -8.95
CA VAL A 15 -23.92 15.56 -9.69
C VAL A 15 -23.85 14.47 -8.64
N GLU A 16 -24.90 13.66 -8.58
CA GLU A 16 -24.90 12.41 -7.85
C GLU A 16 -23.72 11.64 -8.40
N GLN A 17 -22.59 11.71 -7.70
CA GLN A 17 -21.47 10.85 -8.01
C GLN A 17 -22.02 9.44 -7.88
N PRO A 18 -22.12 8.66 -8.98
CA PRO A 18 -22.55 7.28 -8.87
C PRO A 18 -21.55 6.64 -7.91
N CYS A 19 -22.08 6.16 -6.79
CA CYS A 19 -21.31 5.48 -5.76
C CYS A 19 -20.33 4.55 -6.47
N PRO A 20 -19.00 4.75 -6.38
CA PRO A 20 -18.11 3.67 -6.77
C PRO A 20 -18.57 2.49 -5.91
N ILE A 21 -18.85 1.36 -6.52
CA ILE A 21 -19.01 0.09 -5.80
C ILE A 21 -17.63 -0.23 -5.23
N VAL A 22 -17.21 0.54 -4.23
CA VAL A 22 -16.31 0.11 -3.20
C VAL A 22 -17.12 -0.99 -2.56
N MET A 23 -16.72 -2.25 -2.76
CA MET A 23 -17.33 -3.37 -2.06
C MET A 23 -17.39 -2.97 -0.58
N LYS A 24 -18.59 -2.61 -0.09
CA LYS A 24 -18.77 -2.16 1.29
C LYS A 24 -18.30 -3.34 2.13
N LEU A 25 -17.23 -3.13 2.92
CA LEU A 25 -16.78 -4.15 3.86
C LEU A 25 -18.00 -4.64 4.63
N LYS A 26 -18.15 -5.97 4.73
CA LYS A 26 -19.19 -6.55 5.56
C LYS A 26 -19.09 -5.96 6.95
N ARG A 27 -20.23 -5.71 7.61
CA ARG A 27 -20.27 -4.98 8.89
C ARG A 27 -19.31 -5.57 9.94
N TRP A 28 -19.14 -6.90 9.93
CA TRP A 28 -18.26 -7.65 10.83
C TRP A 28 -16.78 -7.71 10.38
N GLU A 29 -16.46 -7.36 9.13
CA GLU A 29 -15.08 -7.30 8.60
C GLU A 29 -14.45 -5.91 8.76
N ARG A 30 -15.14 -4.98 9.42
CA ARG A 30 -14.60 -3.66 9.74
C ARG A 30 -13.41 -3.78 10.68
N LYS A 31 -12.55 -2.76 10.64
CA LYS A 31 -11.37 -2.66 11.51
C LYS A 31 -11.81 -2.74 12.97
N LYS A 32 -11.16 -3.61 13.74
CA LYS A 32 -11.34 -3.65 15.19
C LYS A 32 -10.78 -2.37 15.79
N CYS A 33 -11.55 -1.72 16.67
CA CYS A 33 -11.16 -0.49 17.33
C CYS A 33 -10.92 -0.73 18.83
N LYS A 34 -10.02 0.07 19.39
CA LYS A 34 -9.78 0.22 20.83
C LYS A 34 -10.90 1.07 21.46
N PRO A 35 -11.00 1.11 22.81
CA PRO A 35 -11.96 1.98 23.51
C PRO A 35 -11.85 3.46 23.12
N ASN A 36 -10.65 3.95 22.81
CA ASN A 36 -10.40 5.31 22.36
C ASN A 36 -10.65 5.52 20.85
N SER A 37 -11.47 4.68 20.21
CA SER A 37 -11.82 4.68 18.78
C SER A 37 -10.70 4.35 17.78
N LEU A 38 -9.43 4.32 18.19
CA LEU A 38 -8.31 4.01 17.29
C LEU A 38 -8.32 2.55 16.81
N PRO A 39 -7.91 2.25 15.57
CA PRO A 39 -7.83 0.88 15.09
C PRO A 39 -6.73 0.09 15.83
N ILE A 40 -6.97 -1.20 16.03
CA ILE A 40 -5.95 -2.13 16.52
C ILE A 40 -4.96 -2.41 15.38
N LEU A 41 -3.68 -2.12 15.62
CA LEU A 41 -2.60 -2.32 14.65
C LEU A 41 -1.80 -3.56 15.04
N GLN A 42 -1.48 -4.39 14.04
CA GLN A 42 -0.65 -5.57 14.21
C GLN A 42 0.83 -5.22 14.02
N LYS A 43 1.70 -5.86 14.83
CA LYS A 43 3.14 -5.74 14.68
C LYS A 43 3.61 -6.63 13.51
N MET A 44 4.35 -6.04 12.58
CA MET A 44 4.83 -6.73 11.37
C MET A 44 6.35 -6.74 11.33
N HIS A 45 6.93 -7.72 10.65
CA HIS A 45 8.37 -7.89 10.52
C HIS A 45 8.97 -7.19 9.28
N VAL A 46 8.13 -6.66 8.38
CA VAL A 46 8.48 -6.06 7.08
C VAL A 46 8.29 -4.53 7.13
N LYS A 47 9.13 -3.80 6.39
CA LYS A 47 9.06 -2.34 6.17
C LYS A 47 8.87 -2.02 4.68
N LEU A 48 8.54 -0.76 4.39
CA LEU A 48 8.41 -0.27 3.02
C LEU A 48 9.79 -0.28 2.35
N GLY A 49 9.87 -0.71 1.08
CA GLY A 49 11.13 -0.83 0.35
C GLY A 49 11.93 -2.10 0.66
N ASP A 50 11.50 -2.95 1.59
CA ASP A 50 12.15 -4.25 1.80
C ASP A 50 11.98 -5.13 0.55
N THR A 51 13.03 -5.86 0.16
CA THR A 51 12.96 -6.91 -0.86
C THR A 51 12.52 -8.22 -0.23
N VAL A 52 11.47 -8.82 -0.77
CA VAL A 52 10.84 -10.02 -0.21
C VAL A 52 10.66 -11.11 -1.26
N LYS A 53 10.71 -12.36 -0.81
CA LYS A 53 10.37 -13.55 -1.58
C LYS A 53 9.07 -14.16 -1.06
N VAL A 54 8.17 -14.52 -1.97
CA VAL A 54 6.90 -15.17 -1.63
C VAL A 54 7.13 -16.65 -1.31
N ILE A 55 6.68 -17.09 -0.14
CA ILE A 55 6.84 -18.47 0.38
C ILE A 55 5.68 -19.35 -0.08
N SER A 56 4.46 -18.81 -0.03
CA SER A 56 3.21 -19.54 -0.23
C SER A 56 2.20 -18.70 -1.00
N GLY A 57 1.28 -19.38 -1.68
CA GLY A 57 0.27 -18.78 -2.56
C GLY A 57 0.56 -19.00 -4.04
N ARG A 58 -0.19 -18.30 -4.89
CA ARG A 58 -0.14 -18.46 -6.36
C ARG A 58 1.20 -18.02 -6.95
N ASP A 59 1.78 -16.97 -6.38
CA ASP A 59 3.04 -16.38 -6.83
C ASP A 59 4.27 -16.89 -6.06
N LYS A 60 4.24 -18.14 -5.60
CA LYS A 60 5.33 -18.75 -4.82
C LYS A 60 6.66 -18.66 -5.59
N GLY A 61 7.71 -18.23 -4.89
CA GLY A 61 9.07 -18.15 -5.42
C GLY A 61 9.42 -16.81 -6.08
N LYS A 62 8.44 -16.00 -6.46
CA LYS A 62 8.69 -14.66 -7.00
C LYS A 62 9.28 -13.74 -5.93
N ILE A 63 10.14 -12.83 -6.39
CA ILE A 63 10.82 -11.82 -5.58
C ILE A 63 10.28 -10.46 -6.00
N GLY A 64 10.06 -9.58 -5.05
CA GLY A 64 9.62 -8.22 -5.33
C GLY A 64 9.86 -7.27 -4.17
N GLU A 65 9.63 -5.98 -4.42
CA GLU A 65 9.80 -4.91 -3.44
C GLU A 65 8.45 -4.49 -2.86
N VAL A 66 8.44 -4.18 -1.56
CA VAL A 66 7.22 -3.80 -0.84
C VAL A 66 6.85 -2.35 -1.13
N SER A 67 5.70 -2.15 -1.77
CA SER A 67 5.17 -0.84 -2.16
C SER A 67 4.30 -0.21 -1.06
N LYS A 68 3.33 -0.96 -0.52
CA LYS A 68 2.39 -0.48 0.52
C LYS A 68 2.19 -1.50 1.62
N ILE A 69 1.91 -1.04 2.84
CA ILE A 69 1.70 -1.89 4.03
C ILE A 69 0.39 -1.51 4.72
N PHE A 70 -0.44 -2.52 5.00
CA PHE A 70 -1.71 -2.42 5.72
C PHE A 70 -1.62 -3.11 7.09
N LYS A 71 -1.23 -2.35 8.12
CA LYS A 71 -1.01 -2.86 9.49
C LYS A 71 -2.26 -3.38 10.21
N HIS A 72 -3.46 -2.98 9.79
CA HIS A 72 -4.71 -3.43 10.40
C HIS A 72 -5.08 -4.88 10.00
N ASN A 73 -4.73 -5.27 8.76
CA ASN A 73 -4.99 -6.60 8.20
C ASN A 73 -3.72 -7.45 8.05
N SER A 74 -2.58 -6.99 8.58
CA SER A 74 -1.27 -7.64 8.43
C SER A 74 -0.91 -7.97 6.97
N SER A 75 -1.34 -7.13 6.02
CA SER A 75 -1.20 -7.38 4.59
C SER A 75 -0.28 -6.35 3.92
N ILE A 76 0.37 -6.73 2.84
CA ILE A 76 1.35 -5.93 2.09
C ILE A 76 1.05 -5.97 0.60
N VAL A 77 1.43 -4.92 -0.13
CA VAL A 77 1.39 -4.88 -1.59
C VAL A 77 2.83 -4.93 -2.08
N VAL A 78 3.12 -5.89 -2.95
CA VAL A 78 4.46 -6.12 -3.52
C VAL A 78 4.38 -5.85 -5.02
N LYS A 79 5.38 -5.15 -5.55
CA LYS A 79 5.42 -4.77 -6.97
C LYS A 79 5.34 -5.99 -7.88
N GLU A 80 4.49 -5.95 -8.89
CA GLU A 80 4.30 -6.99 -9.92
C GLU A 80 3.84 -8.38 -9.42
N ILE A 81 3.49 -8.52 -8.13
CA ILE A 81 3.03 -9.78 -7.54
C ILE A 81 1.53 -9.69 -7.27
N ASN A 82 0.79 -10.79 -7.47
CA ASN A 82 -0.65 -10.90 -7.23
C ASN A 82 -1.46 -9.87 -8.02
N MET A 83 -1.15 -9.75 -9.32
CA MET A 83 -1.85 -8.87 -10.24
C MET A 83 -3.28 -9.36 -10.49
N LYS A 84 -4.23 -8.42 -10.46
CA LYS A 84 -5.63 -8.68 -10.78
C LYS A 84 -6.10 -7.71 -11.85
N THR A 85 -6.86 -8.22 -12.81
CA THR A 85 -7.53 -7.41 -13.82
C THR A 85 -8.74 -6.71 -13.22
N LYS A 86 -8.71 -5.38 -13.21
CA LYS A 86 -9.80 -4.52 -12.76
C LYS A 86 -10.35 -3.76 -13.96
N HIS A 87 -11.61 -4.02 -14.28
CA HIS A 87 -12.36 -3.24 -15.25
C HIS A 87 -12.76 -1.91 -14.59
N MET A 88 -12.29 -0.80 -15.14
CA MET A 88 -12.67 0.53 -14.69
C MET A 88 -13.63 1.15 -15.70
N LYS A 89 -14.83 1.46 -15.20
CA LYS A 89 -15.81 2.26 -15.95
C LYS A 89 -15.26 3.69 -16.09
N SER A 90 -15.54 4.29 -17.24
CA SER A 90 -15.25 5.70 -17.46
C SER A 90 -15.97 6.57 -16.44
N ARG A 91 -15.33 7.68 -16.05
CA ARG A 91 -15.89 8.66 -15.11
C ARG A 91 -16.45 9.88 -15.82
N GLU A 92 -15.94 10.20 -17.00
CA GLU A 92 -16.28 11.41 -17.76
C GLU A 92 -16.84 11.03 -19.14
N GLU A 93 -17.77 11.86 -19.63
CA GLU A 93 -18.37 11.68 -20.95
C GLU A 93 -17.31 11.94 -22.03
N GLY A 94 -16.79 10.87 -22.64
CA GLY A 94 -15.80 10.94 -23.73
C GLY A 94 -14.62 9.99 -23.58
N GLU A 95 -14.33 9.50 -22.37
CA GLU A 95 -13.23 8.54 -22.18
C GLU A 95 -13.73 7.08 -22.33
N PRO A 96 -13.01 6.22 -23.06
CA PRO A 96 -13.33 4.80 -23.11
C PRO A 96 -12.98 4.12 -21.78
N GLY A 97 -13.77 3.11 -21.40
CA GLY A 97 -13.46 2.27 -20.24
C GLY A 97 -12.12 1.53 -20.40
N GLN A 98 -11.40 1.33 -19.29
CA GLN A 98 -10.04 0.76 -19.32
C GLN A 98 -9.97 -0.55 -18.53
N ILE A 99 -9.15 -1.49 -19.03
CA ILE A 99 -8.81 -2.73 -18.33
C ILE A 99 -7.44 -2.53 -17.66
N LEU A 100 -7.45 -2.26 -16.37
CA LEU A 100 -6.22 -2.04 -15.61
C LEU A 100 -5.77 -3.34 -14.93
N LYS A 101 -4.46 -3.57 -14.89
CA LYS A 101 -3.87 -4.60 -14.03
C LYS A 101 -3.38 -3.95 -12.75
N VAL A 102 -3.99 -4.28 -11.62
CA VAL A 102 -3.67 -3.69 -10.32
C VAL A 102 -3.09 -4.75 -9.39
N GLU A 103 -2.07 -4.35 -8.63
CA GLU A 103 -1.46 -5.19 -7.60
C GLU A 103 -2.41 -5.37 -6.42
N ALA A 104 -2.64 -6.62 -6.00
CA ALA A 104 -3.49 -6.93 -4.87
C ALA A 104 -2.66 -7.31 -3.62
N PRO A 105 -3.16 -6.99 -2.42
CA PRO A 105 -2.43 -7.27 -1.19
C PRO A 105 -2.29 -8.78 -0.92
N ILE A 106 -1.15 -9.13 -0.30
CA ILE A 106 -0.78 -10.47 0.16
C ILE A 106 -0.58 -10.41 1.68
N HIS A 107 -0.90 -11.49 2.38
CA HIS A 107 -0.67 -11.55 3.82
C HIS A 107 0.83 -11.62 4.15
N SER A 108 1.27 -10.87 5.15
CA SER A 108 2.70 -10.74 5.51
C SER A 108 3.36 -12.04 5.96
N SER A 109 2.61 -13.03 6.45
CA SER A 109 3.17 -14.35 6.81
C SER A 109 3.66 -15.13 5.59
N ASN A 110 3.17 -14.81 4.39
CA ASN A 110 3.48 -15.54 3.17
C ASN A 110 4.73 -15.01 2.47
N VAL A 111 5.45 -14.08 3.10
CA VAL A 111 6.69 -13.51 2.58
C VAL A 111 7.85 -13.66 3.55
N MET A 112 9.05 -13.81 3.00
CA MET A 112 10.32 -13.78 3.72
C MET A 112 11.21 -12.66 3.17
N LEU A 113 12.06 -12.08 4.01
CA LEU A 113 13.07 -11.13 3.55
C LEU A 113 14.11 -11.85 2.68
N TYR A 114 14.51 -11.19 1.61
CA TYR A 114 15.40 -11.73 0.60
C TYR A 114 16.68 -10.91 0.52
N SER A 115 17.83 -11.58 0.60
CA SER A 115 19.12 -10.95 0.30
C SER A 115 19.36 -11.01 -1.20
N LYS A 116 19.58 -9.85 -1.83
CA LYS A 116 20.03 -9.76 -3.23
C LYS A 116 21.49 -10.22 -3.39
N GLN A 117 22.30 -10.17 -2.33
CA GLN A 117 23.73 -10.49 -2.39
C GLN A 117 23.99 -12.00 -2.41
N LYS A 118 23.28 -12.74 -1.56
CA LYS A 118 23.46 -14.20 -1.41
C LYS A 118 22.33 -15.02 -2.00
N GLU A 119 21.33 -14.37 -2.58
CA GLU A 119 20.15 -14.98 -3.20
C GLU A 119 19.34 -15.90 -2.26
N VAL A 120 19.46 -15.67 -0.96
CA VAL A 120 18.84 -16.50 0.08
C VAL A 120 17.72 -15.72 0.78
N ALA A 121 16.55 -16.36 0.87
CA ALA A 121 15.47 -15.92 1.73
C ALA A 121 15.69 -16.44 3.17
N SER A 122 15.50 -15.56 4.16
CA SER A 122 15.70 -15.94 5.56
C SER A 122 14.78 -15.22 6.54
N ARG A 123 14.73 -15.76 7.77
CA ARG A 123 14.03 -15.14 8.90
C ARG A 123 14.83 -13.96 9.45
N VAL A 124 14.12 -13.04 10.10
CA VAL A 124 14.71 -11.84 10.69
C VAL A 124 15.08 -12.03 12.15
N GLY A 125 16.28 -11.57 12.52
CA GLY A 125 16.73 -11.38 13.89
C GLY A 125 16.91 -9.90 14.23
N HIS A 126 17.15 -9.58 15.49
CA HIS A 126 17.45 -8.22 15.95
C HIS A 126 18.82 -8.18 16.64
N LYS A 127 19.65 -7.20 16.28
CA LYS A 127 20.97 -6.95 16.88
C LYS A 127 21.07 -5.49 17.32
N ILE A 128 21.83 -5.24 18.38
CA ILE A 128 22.19 -3.89 18.81
C ILE A 128 23.59 -3.60 18.27
N LEU A 129 23.74 -2.49 17.56
CA LEU A 129 25.03 -2.01 17.07
C LEU A 129 25.78 -1.25 18.17
N GLU A 130 27.09 -1.05 17.98
CA GLU A 130 27.95 -0.26 18.89
C GLU A 130 27.42 1.18 19.09
N ASN A 131 26.77 1.73 18.07
CA ASN A 131 26.10 3.02 18.10
C ASN A 131 24.81 3.05 18.98
N GLY A 132 24.48 1.97 19.69
CA GLY A 132 23.26 1.80 20.48
C GLY A 132 21.97 1.58 19.68
N LYS A 133 22.04 1.57 18.34
CA LYS A 133 20.88 1.40 17.46
C LYS A 133 20.52 -0.07 17.30
N ARG A 134 19.23 -0.38 17.46
CA ARG A 134 18.67 -1.73 17.22
C ARG A 134 18.30 -1.90 15.74
N VAL A 135 18.93 -2.86 15.08
CA VAL A 135 18.75 -3.15 13.66
C VAL A 135 18.22 -4.57 13.43
N ARG A 136 17.54 -4.76 12.29
CA ARG A 136 17.18 -6.08 11.76
C ARG A 136 18.34 -6.70 10.98
N TYR A 137 18.56 -8.00 11.17
CA TYR A 137 19.52 -8.77 10.38
C TYR A 137 18.91 -10.09 9.89
N LEU A 138 19.46 -10.65 8.82
CA LEU A 138 19.08 -11.94 8.27
C LEU A 138 19.81 -13.06 9.01
N ILE A 139 19.07 -14.03 9.57
CA ILE A 139 19.67 -15.07 10.42
C ILE A 139 20.62 -15.98 9.63
N LYS A 140 20.29 -16.29 8.37
CA LYS A 140 21.11 -17.21 7.55
C LYS A 140 22.39 -16.56 7.04
N THR A 141 22.35 -15.26 6.74
CA THR A 141 23.45 -14.57 6.05
C THR A 141 24.24 -13.64 6.96
N GLY A 142 23.69 -13.26 8.12
CA GLY A 142 24.25 -12.26 9.02
C GLY A 142 24.13 -10.81 8.53
N GLU A 143 23.55 -10.59 7.35
CA GLU A 143 23.45 -9.27 6.73
C GLU A 143 22.47 -8.36 7.47
N ILE A 144 22.85 -7.10 7.65
CA ILE A 144 22.02 -6.06 8.24
C ILE A 144 21.13 -5.47 7.15
N ILE A 145 19.84 -5.37 7.43
CA ILE A 145 18.81 -4.92 6.48
C ILE A 145 18.49 -3.44 6.67
N ASP A 146 18.50 -2.97 7.91
CA ASP A 146 18.09 -1.61 8.23
C ASP A 146 19.27 -0.64 8.05
N SER A 147 19.19 0.23 7.05
CA SER A 147 20.11 1.36 6.89
C SER A 147 19.52 2.61 7.55
N ALA A 148 20.36 3.42 8.22
CA ALA A 148 19.90 4.59 8.97
C ALA A 148 19.19 5.67 8.11
N GLU A 149 19.48 5.70 6.80
CA GLU A 149 19.02 6.74 5.87
C GLU A 149 17.94 6.28 4.90
N GLU A 150 17.55 4.99 4.93
CA GLU A 150 16.57 4.44 3.99
C GLU A 150 15.23 5.16 4.02
N TRP A 151 14.78 5.59 5.19
CA TRP A 151 13.51 6.32 5.31
C TRP A 151 13.54 7.65 4.55
N LYS A 152 14.68 8.36 4.52
CA LYS A 152 14.83 9.61 3.77
C LYS A 152 14.77 9.35 2.27
N ARG A 153 15.40 8.26 1.80
CA ARG A 153 15.37 7.85 0.40
C ARG A 153 13.94 7.52 -0.04
N VAL A 154 13.22 6.72 0.74
CA VAL A 154 11.84 6.32 0.44
C VAL A 154 10.89 7.52 0.42
N VAL A 155 11.04 8.48 1.34
CA VAL A 155 10.23 9.72 1.33
C VAL A 155 10.52 10.54 0.07
N LYS A 156 11.80 10.75 -0.25
CA LYS A 156 12.21 11.50 -1.46
C LYS A 156 11.75 10.84 -2.76
N GLU A 157 11.76 9.52 -2.82
CA GLU A 157 11.23 8.77 -3.98
C GLU A 157 9.72 8.96 -4.12
N LYS A 158 8.97 8.99 -3.00
CA LYS A 158 7.53 9.26 -3.03
C LYS A 158 7.22 10.67 -3.52
N GLU A 159 7.90 11.67 -2.99
CA GLU A 159 7.72 13.07 -3.39
C GLU A 159 7.95 13.23 -4.90
N LYS A 160 9.05 12.64 -5.43
CA LYS A 160 9.32 12.63 -6.88
C LYS A 160 8.20 11.97 -7.69
N THR A 161 7.67 10.83 -7.24
CA THR A 161 6.55 10.18 -7.95
C THR A 161 5.26 11.02 -7.90
N GLU A 162 5.02 11.75 -6.82
CA GLU A 162 3.86 12.64 -6.70
C GLU A 162 4.01 13.87 -7.61
N GLU A 163 5.21 14.46 -7.70
CA GLU A 163 5.51 15.56 -8.62
C GLU A 163 5.35 15.15 -10.08
N LEU A 164 5.86 13.98 -10.48
CA LEU A 164 5.70 13.48 -11.85
C LEU A 164 4.25 13.20 -12.21
N VAL A 165 3.43 12.75 -11.25
CA VAL A 165 2.00 12.51 -11.45
C VAL A 165 1.20 13.82 -11.46
N ALA A 166 1.66 14.87 -10.77
CA ALA A 166 1.02 16.19 -10.80
C ALA A 166 1.39 17.01 -12.05
N ALA A 167 2.54 16.73 -12.66
CA ALA A 167 3.00 17.35 -13.89
C ALA A 167 2.44 16.68 -15.17
N ALA A 168 1.85 15.48 -15.04
CA ALA A 168 1.23 14.70 -16.11
C ALA A 168 -0.29 14.84 -16.06
#